data_AF-A0A1N6T7I7-F1
#
_entry.id   AF-A0A1N6T7I7-F1
#
_cell.length_a   1.000
_cell.length_b   1.000
_cell.length_c   1.000
_cell.angle_alpha   90.00
_cell.angle_beta   90.00
_cell.angle_gamma   90.00
#
_symmetry.space_group_name_H-M   'P 1'
#
loop_
_entity.id
_entity.type
_entity.pdbx_description
1 polymer ?
#
loop_
_entity_poly.entity_id
_entity_poly.type
_entity_poly.pdbx_seq_one_letter_code
_entity_poly.pdbx_strand_id
1 'polypeptide(L)'
;MKVKFPPNNSKVLVKKLREQKLRAGQPFMINTKELGTKECYLEYPDGTIVVVSAQQSKTDINILRRLSDNEAKGLRKKLSFAELV
;
A
#
# COMPACT_ATOMS: atom_id res chain seq x y z
N MET A 1 -1.52 26.36 -4.56
CA MET A 1 -0.56 25.90 -3.52
C MET A 1 0.40 24.90 -4.15
N LYS A 2 1.71 25.18 -4.20
CA LYS A 2 2.73 24.21 -4.66
C LYS A 2 3.41 23.63 -3.43
N VAL A 3 3.16 22.37 -3.13
CA VAL A 3 3.84 21.66 -2.05
C VAL A 3 5.26 21.37 -2.51
N LYS A 4 6.25 22.08 -1.95
CA LYS A 4 7.68 21.78 -2.15
C LYS A 4 8.05 20.59 -1.26
N PHE A 5 8.36 19.46 -1.86
CA PHE A 5 8.91 18.31 -1.14
C PHE A 5 10.43 18.47 -0.97
N PRO A 6 10.98 18.39 0.26
CA PRO A 6 12.41 18.46 0.49
C PRO A 6 13.12 17.20 -0.05
N PRO A 7 14.39 17.31 -0.49
CA PRO A 7 15.09 16.20 -1.14
C PRO A 7 15.44 15.09 -0.13
N ASN A 8 15.29 13.84 -0.56
CA ASN A 8 15.68 12.59 0.11
C ASN A 8 14.93 12.10 1.37
N ASN A 9 13.75 12.65 1.71
CA ASN A 9 12.88 12.11 2.77
C ASN A 9 11.69 11.27 2.26
N SER A 10 11.61 11.00 0.96
CA SER A 10 10.43 10.38 0.32
C SER A 10 10.05 9.02 0.91
N LYS A 11 11.01 8.12 1.17
CA LYS A 11 10.72 6.81 1.78
C LYS A 11 10.18 6.93 3.20
N VAL A 12 10.73 7.83 4.00
CA VAL A 12 10.28 8.07 5.38
C VAL A 12 8.88 8.69 5.39
N LEU A 13 8.62 9.63 4.47
CA LEU A 13 7.30 10.25 4.31
C LEU A 13 6.24 9.23 3.88
N VAL A 14 6.56 8.33 2.95
CA VAL A 14 5.64 7.25 2.53
C VAL A 14 5.31 6.32 3.71
N LYS A 15 6.30 5.95 4.54
CA LYS A 15 6.07 5.13 5.74
C LYS A 15 5.18 5.84 6.76
N LYS A 16 5.45 7.10 7.06
CA LYS A 16 4.64 7.91 7.97
C LYS A 16 3.21 8.10 7.44
N LEU A 17 3.06 8.35 6.15
CA LEU A 17 1.76 8.49 5.51
C LEU A 17 0.95 7.19 5.58
N ARG A 18 1.61 6.05 5.35
CA ARG A 18 1.01 4.73 5.53
C ARG A 18 0.51 4.55 6.96
N GLU A 19 1.37 4.76 7.94
CA GLU A 19 1.03 4.66 9.36
C GLU A 19 -0.16 5.55 9.73
N GLN A 20 -0.15 6.81 9.27
CA GLN A 20 -1.24 7.75 9.51
C GLN A 20 -2.57 7.28 8.91
N LYS A 21 -2.56 6.80 7.65
CA LYS A 21 -3.77 6.31 6.99
C LYS A 21 -4.36 5.09 7.68
N LEU A 22 -3.52 4.11 7.99
CA LEU A 22 -3.95 2.87 8.64
C LEU A 22 -4.52 3.16 10.04
N ARG A 23 -3.86 4.02 10.83
CA ARG A 23 -4.39 4.48 12.13
C ARG A 23 -5.70 5.24 12.03
N ALA A 24 -5.93 5.94 10.91
CA ALA A 24 -7.18 6.65 10.64
C ALA A 24 -8.29 5.73 10.08
N GLY A 25 -8.07 4.42 10.03
CA GLY A 25 -9.05 3.45 9.49
C GLY A 25 -9.12 3.47 7.96
N GLN A 26 -8.14 4.07 7.28
CA GLN A 26 -8.14 4.19 5.81
C GLN A 26 -7.18 3.18 5.17
N PRO A 27 -7.57 2.56 4.04
CA PRO A 27 -6.68 1.69 3.31
C PRO A 27 -5.51 2.46 2.68
N PHE A 28 -4.38 1.77 2.54
CA PHE A 28 -3.17 2.29 1.94
C PHE A 28 -2.80 1.50 0.69
N MET A 29 -2.73 2.17 -0.45
CA MET A 29 -2.37 1.55 -1.73
C MET A 29 -0.85 1.52 -1.89
N ILE A 30 -0.33 0.35 -2.23
CA ILE A 30 1.10 0.10 -2.45
C ILE A 30 1.27 -0.31 -3.91
N ASN A 31 1.91 0.56 -4.68
CA ASN A 31 2.23 0.29 -6.08
C ASN A 31 3.69 -0.20 -6.20
N THR A 32 3.86 -1.43 -6.69
CA THR A 32 5.15 -2.09 -6.83
C THR A 32 5.34 -2.53 -8.29
N LYS A 33 6.54 -2.36 -8.83
CA LYS A 33 6.87 -2.73 -10.22
C LYS A 33 6.79 -4.23 -10.53
N GLU A 34 6.66 -5.07 -9.51
CA GLU A 34 6.54 -6.53 -9.62
C GLU A 34 5.13 -7.00 -9.98
N LEU A 35 4.13 -6.14 -9.80
CA LEU A 35 2.75 -6.41 -10.18
C LEU A 35 2.50 -5.93 -11.62
N GLY A 36 1.50 -6.49 -12.30
CA GLY A 36 1.12 -6.06 -13.64
C GLY A 36 0.74 -4.57 -13.67
N THR A 37 0.76 -3.97 -14.86
CA THR A 37 0.57 -2.50 -15.06
C THR A 37 -0.71 -1.92 -14.43
N LYS A 38 -1.69 -2.76 -14.10
CA LYS A 38 -2.98 -2.36 -13.51
C LYS A 38 -3.20 -2.97 -12.13
N GLU A 39 -2.20 -3.60 -11.54
CA GLU A 39 -2.31 -4.31 -10.28
C GLU A 39 -1.55 -3.57 -9.19
N CYS A 40 -2.13 -3.53 -8.00
CA CYS A 40 -1.53 -2.91 -6.82
C CYS A 40 -1.87 -3.74 -5.58
N TYR A 41 -1.10 -3.59 -4.52
CA TYR A 41 -1.51 -4.09 -3.21
C TYR A 41 -2.34 -3.01 -2.50
N LEU A 42 -3.35 -3.44 -1.76
CA LEU A 42 -4.14 -2.59 -0.88
C LEU A 42 -4.04 -3.16 0.53
N GLU A 43 -3.45 -2.37 1.44
CA GLU A 43 -3.33 -2.72 2.85
C GLU A 43 -4.44 -2.04 3.64
N TYR A 44 -5.12 -2.81 4.48
CA TYR A 44 -6.20 -2.38 5.35
C TYR A 44 -5.73 -2.18 6.79
N PRO A 45 -6.47 -1.39 7.60
CA PRO A 45 -6.14 -1.13 9.00
C PRO A 45 -6.05 -2.36 9.90
N ASP A 46 -6.75 -3.44 9.55
CA ASP A 46 -6.72 -4.74 10.23
C ASP A 46 -5.44 -5.54 9.93
N GLY A 47 -4.52 -4.97 9.14
CA GLY A 47 -3.31 -5.64 8.70
C GLY A 47 -3.52 -6.57 7.51
N THR A 48 -4.73 -6.67 6.95
CA THR A 48 -4.98 -7.45 5.74
C THR A 48 -4.37 -6.76 4.53
N ILE A 49 -3.68 -7.53 3.68
CA ILE A 49 -3.20 -7.05 2.38
C ILE A 49 -3.86 -7.86 1.28
N VAL A 50 -4.43 -7.18 0.29
CA VAL A 50 -5.03 -7.79 -0.90
C VAL A 50 -4.34 -7.30 -2.17
N VAL A 51 -4.31 -8.14 -3.19
CA VAL A 51 -3.95 -7.75 -4.55
C VAL A 51 -5.22 -7.28 -5.24
N VAL A 52 -5.18 -6.09 -5.81
CA VAL A 52 -6.30 -5.52 -6.55
C VAL A 52 -5.89 -5.14 -7.96
N SER A 53 -6.84 -5.24 -8.89
CA SER A 53 -6.71 -4.73 -10.25
C SER A 53 -7.59 -3.49 -10.44
N ALA A 54 -7.02 -2.42 -11.00
CA ALA A 54 -7.76 -1.24 -11.43
C ALA A 54 -8.39 -1.50 -12.81
N GLN A 55 -9.72 -1.52 -12.88
CA GLN A 55 -10.43 -1.59 -14.16
C GLN A 55 -10.37 -0.25 -14.92
N GLN A 56 -10.74 -0.28 -16.20
CA GLN A 56 -10.75 0.92 -17.05
C GLN A 56 -11.77 1.97 -16.56
N SER A 57 -12.82 1.57 -15.83
CA SER A 57 -13.64 2.48 -15.04
C SER A 57 -12.85 2.91 -13.80
N LYS A 58 -12.55 4.20 -13.69
CA LYS A 58 -11.68 4.79 -12.66
C LYS A 58 -12.16 4.60 -11.21
N THR A 59 -13.29 3.94 -10.99
CA THR A 59 -13.96 3.76 -9.71
C THR A 59 -14.02 2.30 -9.25
N ASP A 60 -13.75 1.33 -10.12
CA ASP A 60 -13.91 -0.09 -9.78
C ASP A 60 -12.56 -0.75 -9.53
N ILE A 61 -12.44 -1.29 -8.32
CA ILE A 61 -11.28 -2.04 -7.85
C ILE A 61 -11.71 -3.50 -7.72
N ASN A 62 -11.13 -4.40 -8.51
CA ASN A 62 -11.40 -5.82 -8.39
C ASN A 62 -10.38 -6.49 -7.46
N ILE A 63 -10.84 -7.17 -6.42
CA ILE A 63 -9.96 -7.93 -5.51
C ILE A 63 -9.60 -9.25 -6.18
N LEU A 64 -8.32 -9.43 -6.53
CA LEU A 64 -7.84 -10.64 -7.19
C LEU A 64 -7.56 -11.76 -6.17
N ARG A 65 -6.91 -11.41 -5.07
CA ARG A 65 -6.61 -12.36 -3.98
C ARG A 65 -6.20 -11.65 -2.70
N ARG A 66 -6.40 -12.31 -1.57
CA ARG A 66 -5.81 -11.93 -0.28
C ARG A 66 -4.43 -12.56 -0.14
N LEU A 67 -3.48 -11.82 0.41
CA LEU A 67 -2.17 -12.35 0.81
C LEU A 67 -2.33 -13.11 2.12
N SER A 68 -1.67 -14.25 2.22
CA SER A 68 -1.49 -14.95 3.50
C SER A 68 -0.60 -14.13 4.44
N ASP A 69 -0.61 -14.43 5.73
CA ASP A 69 0.19 -13.72 6.73
C ASP A 69 1.69 -13.75 6.40
N ASN A 70 2.17 -14.88 5.88
CA ASN A 70 3.57 -15.04 5.46
C ASN A 70 3.91 -14.15 4.26
N GLU A 71 3.02 -14.07 3.27
CA GLU A 71 3.23 -13.21 2.11
C GLU A 71 3.17 -11.73 2.49
N ALA A 72 2.23 -11.35 3.36
CA ALA A 72 2.11 -9.99 3.88
C ALA A 72 3.36 -9.58 4.67
N LYS A 73 3.89 -10.47 5.53
CA LYS A 73 5.16 -10.25 6.24
C LYS A 73 6.34 -10.12 5.27
N GLY A 74 6.40 -10.97 4.24
CA GLY A 74 7.41 -10.90 3.19
C GLY A 74 7.38 -9.56 2.45
N LEU A 75 6.20 -9.10 2.06
CA LEU A 75 6.01 -7.81 1.38
C LEU A 75 6.42 -6.63 2.28
N ARG A 76 5.99 -6.62 3.54
CA ARG A 76 6.39 -5.57 4.52
C ARG A 76 7.89 -5.52 4.70
N LYS A 77 8.55 -6.67 4.84
CA LYS A 77 10.02 -6.76 4.95
C LYS A 77 10.71 -6.19 3.70
N LYS A 78 10.24 -6.55 2.51
CA LYS A 78 10.77 -6.06 1.23
C LYS A 78 10.67 -4.53 1.10
N LEU A 79 9.55 -3.96 1.56
CA LEU A 79 9.30 -2.51 1.53
C LEU A 79 9.83 -1.77 2.76
N SER A 80 10.41 -2.50 3.73
CA SER A 80 10.86 -1.99 5.03
C SER A 80 9.73 -1.27 5.79
N PHE A 81 8.51 -1.81 5.71
CA PHE A 81 7.35 -1.36 6.46
C PHE A 81 7.28 -2.06 7.81
N ALA A 82 6.92 -1.33 8.86
CA ALA A 82 6.64 -1.91 10.16
C ALA A 82 5.31 -2.68 10.14
N GLU A 83 5.25 -3.75 10.92
CA GLU A 83 4.00 -4.41 11.27
C GLU A 83 3.25 -3.48 12.21
N LEU A 84 2.04 -3.08 11.81
CA LEU A 84 1.16 -2.24 12.59
C LEU A 84 0.01 -3.16 12.99
N VAL A 85 0.00 -3.54 14.25
CA VAL A 85 -1.06 -4.32 14.89
C VAL A 85 -1.82 -3.37 15.79
#